data_AF-A0A958D2K1-F1
#
_entry.id   AF-A0A958D2K1-F1
#
_cell.length_a   1.000
_cell.length_b   1.000
_cell.length_c   1.000
_cell.angle_alpha   90.00
_cell.angle_beta   90.00
_cell.angle_gamma   90.00
#
_symmetry.space_group_name_H-M   'P 1'
#
loop_
_entity.id
_entity.type
_entity.pdbx_description
1 polymer ?
#
loop_
_entity_poly.entity_id
_entity_poly.type
_entity_poly.pdbx_seq_one_letter_code
_entity_poly.pdbx_strand_id
1 'polypeptide(L)'
;MHDHDRIIRYDDLTWPEVADLPRELPMLVPLGLGRYDLDGALDRLGVQQAALLPSVPYGFRRVDGDPLGALAVSPGLLRRVLAGIGKELHAQGFRRVVFLSGHGDLGLKT
;
A
#
# COMPACT_ATOMS: atom_id res chain seq x y z
N MET A 1 13.13 10.42 22.45
CA MET A 1 12.75 9.06 22.01
C MET A 1 12.22 9.23 20.60
N HIS A 2 13.03 8.90 19.59
CA HIS A 2 12.76 9.31 18.21
C HIS A 2 11.67 8.45 17.56
N ASP A 3 10.68 9.15 17.01
CA ASP A 3 9.41 8.69 16.45
C ASP A 3 9.56 8.04 15.05
N HIS A 4 10.52 7.12 14.88
CA HIS A 4 10.86 6.53 13.57
C HIS A 4 10.58 5.02 13.45
N ASP A 5 9.99 4.37 14.46
CA ASP A 5 9.87 2.89 14.51
C ASP A 5 8.43 2.36 14.35
N ARG A 6 7.49 3.22 13.92
CA ARG A 6 6.08 2.83 13.68
C ARG A 6 5.85 2.16 12.32
N ILE A 7 6.81 2.27 11.39
CA ILE A 7 6.71 1.74 10.03
C ILE A 7 7.81 0.72 9.79
N ILE A 8 7.41 -0.52 9.55
CA ILE A 8 8.32 -1.57 9.09
C ILE A 8 8.39 -1.48 7.57
N ARG A 9 9.58 -1.30 7.00
CA ARG A 9 9.79 -1.27 5.55
C ARG A 9 9.88 -2.70 5.04
N TYR A 10 8.86 -3.15 4.33
CA TYR A 10 8.79 -4.53 3.86
C TYR A 10 9.92 -4.89 2.88
N ASP A 11 10.36 -3.92 2.07
CA ASP A 11 11.45 -4.09 1.08
C ASP A 11 12.82 -4.36 1.72
N ASP A 12 12.98 -4.02 2.99
CA ASP A 12 14.23 -4.20 3.73
C ASP A 12 14.26 -5.57 4.46
N LEU A 13 13.16 -6.33 4.43
CA LEU A 13 13.02 -7.61 5.12
C LEU A 13 13.46 -8.79 4.25
N THR A 14 14.09 -9.77 4.89
CA THR A 14 14.34 -11.09 4.34
C THR A 14 13.10 -12.00 4.47
N TRP A 15 13.09 -13.12 3.74
CA TRP A 15 11.97 -14.07 3.81
C TRP A 15 11.67 -14.60 5.22
N PRO A 16 12.68 -14.97 6.05
CA PRO A 16 12.42 -15.34 7.44
C PRO A 16 11.79 -14.21 8.26
N GLU A 17 12.27 -12.97 8.11
CA GLU A 17 11.72 -11.83 8.85
C GLU A 17 10.27 -11.52 8.45
N VAL A 18 9.94 -11.67 7.16
CA VAL A 18 8.55 -11.62 6.68
C VAL A 18 7.70 -12.73 7.30
N ALA A 19 8.25 -13.94 7.41
CA ALA A 19 7.55 -15.06 8.02
C ALA A 19 7.24 -14.82 9.50
N ASP A 20 8.10 -14.09 10.21
CA ASP A 20 7.92 -13.75 11.63
C ASP A 20 7.00 -12.54 11.88
N LEU A 21 6.60 -11.80 10.83
CA LEU A 21 5.67 -10.69 10.98
C LEU A 21 4.31 -11.13 11.55
N PRO A 22 3.72 -10.36 12.50
CA PRO A 22 2.38 -10.64 12.99
C PRO A 22 1.35 -10.65 11.86
N ARG A 23 0.52 -11.69 11.77
CA ARG A 23 -0.48 -11.82 10.69
C ARG A 23 -1.65 -10.82 10.78
N GLU A 24 -1.81 -10.20 11.95
CA GLU A 24 -2.74 -9.09 12.18
C GLU A 24 -2.07 -7.71 12.01
N LEU A 25 -0.78 -7.64 11.67
CA LEU A 25 -0.11 -6.40 11.34
C LEU A 25 -0.74 -5.80 10.07
N PRO A 26 -1.15 -4.53 10.08
CA PRO A 26 -1.65 -3.88 8.87
C PRO A 26 -0.56 -3.80 7.80
N MET A 27 -0.90 -4.26 6.59
CA MET A 27 -0.07 -4.20 5.39
C MET A 27 -0.53 -2.99 4.56
N LEU A 28 0.25 -1.91 4.60
CA LEU A 28 0.00 -0.69 3.85
C LEU A 28 0.59 -0.83 2.45
N VAL A 29 -0.26 -0.71 1.42
CA VAL A 29 0.13 -0.84 0.01
C VAL A 29 0.01 0.53 -0.67
N PRO A 30 1.11 1.23 -0.95
CA PRO A 30 1.08 2.54 -1.58
C PRO A 30 0.74 2.44 -3.07
N LEU A 31 -0.13 3.33 -3.55
CA LEU A 31 -0.56 3.40 -4.95
C LEU A 31 -0.04 4.66 -5.64
N GLY A 32 0.93 4.47 -6.53
CA GLY A 32 1.66 5.54 -7.20
C GLY A 32 2.93 5.97 -6.43
N LEU A 33 3.61 7.00 -6.95
CA LEU A 33 4.91 7.46 -6.45
C LEU A 33 4.82 8.70 -5.55
N GLY A 34 3.61 9.05 -5.07
CA GLY A 34 3.39 10.21 -4.22
C GLY A 34 3.97 10.05 -2.81
N ARG A 35 3.94 11.14 -2.03
CA ARG A 35 4.15 11.09 -0.58
C ARG A 35 2.84 10.74 0.11
N TYR A 36 2.92 9.97 1.19
CA TYR A 36 1.76 9.53 1.98
C TYR A 36 1.93 10.01 3.43
N ASP A 37 0.82 10.45 4.02
CA ASP A 37 0.73 10.69 5.46
C ASP A 37 0.54 9.35 6.18
N LEU A 38 1.65 8.71 6.52
CA LEU A 38 1.66 7.39 7.15
C LEU A 38 1.19 7.47 8.60
N ASP A 39 1.59 8.50 9.34
CA ASP A 39 1.16 8.68 10.73
C ASP A 39 -0.35 8.89 10.81
N GLY A 40 -0.91 9.75 9.94
CA GLY A 40 -2.36 9.91 9.83
C GLY A 40 -3.08 8.63 9.41
N ALA A 41 -2.45 7.76 8.60
CA ALA A 41 -3.00 6.44 8.27
C ALA A 41 -3.03 5.51 9.48
N LEU A 42 -1.94 5.44 10.25
CA LEU A 42 -1.85 4.62 11.46
C LEU A 42 -2.86 5.08 12.52
N ASP A 43 -2.98 6.39 12.72
CA ASP A 43 -3.90 6.96 13.69
C ASP A 43 -5.37 6.69 13.29
N ARG A 44 -5.71 6.79 12.00
CA ARG A 44 -7.03 6.39 11.49
C ARG A 44 -7.31 4.89 11.63
N LEU A 45 -6.27 4.06 11.52
CA LEU A 45 -6.39 2.61 11.71
C LEU A 45 -6.40 2.21 13.20
N GLY A 46 -6.09 3.14 14.11
CA GLY A 46 -5.97 2.89 15.54
C GLY A 46 -4.83 1.92 15.88
N VAL A 47 -3.73 1.96 15.11
CA VAL A 47 -2.61 1.01 15.25
C VAL A 47 -1.30 1.73 15.55
N GLN A 48 -0.45 1.07 16.34
CA GLN A 48 0.85 1.62 16.71
C GLN A 48 1.91 1.37 15.64
N GLN A 49 1.78 0.25 14.92
CA GLN A 49 2.76 -0.18 13.92
C GLN A 49 2.07 -0.78 12.69
N ALA A 50 2.69 -0.63 11.53
CA ALA A 50 2.27 -1.26 10.27
C ALA A 50 3.48 -1.59 9.39
N ALA A 51 3.30 -2.53 8.46
CA ALA A 51 4.28 -2.81 7.43
C ALA A 51 3.93 -2.06 6.14
N LEU A 52 4.90 -1.33 5.58
CA LEU A 52 4.78 -0.58 4.34
C LEU A 52 5.39 -1.38 3.21
N LEU A 53 4.55 -1.78 2.25
CA LEU A 53 4.96 -2.49 1.05
C LEU A 53 5.62 -1.55 0.03
N PRO A 54 6.38 -2.12 -0.92
CA PRO A 54 6.83 -1.39 -2.09
C PRO A 54 5.65 -0.73 -2.80
N SER A 55 5.85 0.50 -3.25
CA SER A 55 4.83 1.24 -3.99
C SER A 55 4.48 0.53 -5.28
N VAL A 56 3.18 0.38 -5.54
CA VAL A 56 2.67 -0.09 -6.83
C VAL A 56 2.75 1.09 -7.80
N PRO A 57 3.58 1.06 -8.85
CA PRO A 57 3.85 2.23 -9.70
C PRO A 57 2.71 2.56 -10.66
N TYR A 58 1.54 1.93 -10.51
CA TYR A 58 0.36 2.16 -11.32
C TYR A 58 -0.54 3.19 -10.64
N GLY A 59 -0.53 4.42 -11.16
CA GLY A 59 -1.51 5.46 -10.85
C GLY A 59 -2.47 5.67 -12.01
N PHE A 60 -3.68 6.15 -11.72
CA PHE A 60 -4.64 6.54 -12.76
C PHE A 60 -4.05 7.60 -13.70
N ARG A 61 -4.70 7.76 -14.86
CA ARG A 61 -4.41 8.80 -15.84
C ARG A 61 -4.31 10.17 -15.18
N ARG A 62 -3.10 10.68 -15.13
CA ARG A 62 -2.78 12.03 -14.69
C ARG A 62 -3.15 13.00 -15.82
N VAL A 63 -3.96 14.02 -15.49
CA VAL A 63 -4.42 15.05 -16.44
C VAL A 63 -3.52 16.29 -16.42
N ASP A 64 -2.47 16.28 -15.59
CA ASP A 64 -1.60 17.40 -15.24
C ASP A 64 -0.20 17.33 -15.90
N GLY A 65 -0.01 16.47 -16.91
CA GLY A 65 1.23 16.41 -17.69
C GLY A 65 2.41 15.70 -17.01
N ASP A 66 2.15 14.95 -15.94
CA ASP A 66 3.18 14.17 -15.24
C ASP A 66 3.78 13.06 -16.14
N PRO A 67 5.10 12.79 -16.06
CA PRO A 67 5.77 11.77 -16.88
C PRO A 67 5.16 10.36 -16.76
N LEU A 68 4.40 10.06 -15.71
CA LEU A 68 3.69 8.79 -15.53
C LEU A 68 2.24 8.80 -16.05
N GLY A 69 1.74 9.92 -16.56
CA GLY A 69 0.40 10.02 -17.16
C GLY A 69 0.19 9.07 -18.36
N ALA A 70 1.27 8.66 -19.01
CA ALA A 70 1.27 7.66 -20.08
C ALA A 70 1.15 6.20 -19.57
N LEU A 71 1.42 5.94 -18.28
CA LEU A 71 1.28 4.63 -17.64
C LEU A 71 -0.12 4.40 -17.05
N ALA A 72 -1.09 5.23 -17.45
CA ALA A 72 -2.48 5.11 -17.07
C ALA A 72 -3.03 3.73 -17.45
N VAL A 73 -3.11 2.83 -16.47
CA VAL A 73 -3.68 1.50 -16.66
C VAL A 73 -5.20 1.59 -16.78
N SER A 74 -5.80 0.71 -17.57
CA SER A 74 -7.26 0.59 -17.58
C SER A 74 -7.77 0.29 -16.16
N PRO A 75 -8.93 0.82 -15.73
CA PRO A 75 -9.50 0.52 -14.42
C PRO A 75 -9.62 -0.98 -14.13
N GLY A 76 -9.90 -1.77 -15.18
CA GLY A 76 -9.97 -3.22 -15.09
C GLY A 76 -8.61 -3.89 -14.81
N LEU A 77 -7.51 -3.38 -15.35
CA LEU A 77 -6.16 -3.87 -15.04
C LEU A 77 -5.76 -3.51 -13.61
N LEU A 78 -5.99 -2.25 -13.19
CA LEU A 78 -5.70 -1.83 -11.82
C LEU A 78 -6.45 -2.70 -10.82
N ARG A 79 -7.76 -2.89 -11.01
CA ARG A 79 -8.56 -3.77 -10.14
C ARG A 79 -7.99 -5.18 -10.04
N ARG A 80 -7.54 -5.76 -11.16
CA ARG A 80 -6.93 -7.10 -11.16
C ARG A 80 -5.60 -7.14 -10.39
N VAL A 81 -4.76 -6.10 -10.54
CA VAL A 81 -3.50 -6.00 -9.79
C VAL A 81 -3.77 -5.88 -8.29
N LEU A 82 -4.65 -4.96 -7.87
CA LEU A 82 -5.00 -4.78 -6.46
C LEU A 82 -5.62 -6.05 -5.85
N ALA A 83 -6.52 -6.70 -6.59
CA ALA A 83 -7.11 -7.97 -6.16
C ALA A 83 -6.06 -9.09 -6.05
N GLY A 84 -5.09 -9.14 -6.98
CA GLY A 84 -3.97 -10.08 -6.93
C GLY A 84 -3.12 -9.87 -5.68
N ILE A 85 -2.70 -8.63 -5.41
CA ILE A 85 -1.91 -8.28 -4.22
C ILE A 85 -2.66 -8.67 -2.93
N GLY A 86 -3.94 -8.27 -2.82
CA GLY A 86 -4.76 -8.61 -1.66
C GLY A 86 -4.92 -10.12 -1.47
N LYS A 87 -5.13 -10.86 -2.56
CA LYS A 87 -5.23 -12.33 -2.55
C LYS A 87 -3.93 -12.99 -2.09
N GLU A 88 -2.79 -12.58 -2.61
CA GLU A 88 -1.50 -13.16 -2.23
C GLU A 88 -1.15 -12.89 -0.77
N LEU A 89 -1.39 -11.66 -0.28
CA LEU A 89 -1.19 -11.33 1.13
C LEU A 89 -2.12 -12.13 2.05
N HIS A 90 -3.39 -12.29 1.67
CA HIS A 90 -4.34 -13.14 2.38
C HIS A 90 -3.91 -14.61 2.38
N ALA A 91 -3.40 -15.12 1.26
CA ALA A 91 -2.89 -16.50 1.17
C ALA A 91 -1.69 -16.75 2.09
N GLN A 92 -0.87 -15.72 2.35
CA GLN A 92 0.23 -15.74 3.32
C GLN A 92 -0.24 -15.55 4.78
N GLY A 93 -1.53 -15.30 4.99
CA GLY A 93 -2.16 -15.17 6.30
C GLY A 93 -2.33 -13.73 6.80
N PHE A 94 -1.84 -12.71 6.08
CA PHE A 94 -2.05 -11.33 6.47
C PHE A 94 -3.50 -10.93 6.23
N ARG A 95 -4.21 -10.46 7.26
CA ARG A 95 -5.67 -10.21 7.15
C ARG A 95 -6.02 -8.76 6.89
N ARG A 96 -5.17 -7.83 7.30
CA ARG A 96 -5.41 -6.38 7.27
C ARG A 96 -4.61 -5.72 6.14
N VAL A 97 -5.14 -5.74 4.92
CA VAL A 97 -4.52 -5.07 3.76
C VAL A 97 -5.19 -3.72 3.55
N VAL A 98 -4.41 -2.65 3.50
CA VAL A 98 -4.89 -1.27 3.33
C VAL A 98 -4.17 -0.62 2.16
N PHE A 99 -4.93 -0.22 1.14
CA PHE A 99 -4.37 0.51 0.00
C PHE A 99 -4.35 2.01 0.31
N LEU A 100 -3.19 2.63 0.15
CA LEU A 100 -3.01 4.07 0.34
C LEU A 100 -3.01 4.75 -1.03
N SER A 101 -3.99 5.61 -1.29
CA SER A 101 -3.90 6.53 -2.42
C SER A 101 -3.43 7.90 -1.93
N GLY A 102 -2.42 8.47 -2.62
CA GLY A 102 -2.02 9.85 -2.41
C GLY A 102 -3.04 10.86 -2.96
N HIS A 103 -4.13 10.38 -3.56
CA HIS A 103 -5.14 11.17 -4.24
C HIS A 103 -6.53 10.67 -3.85
N GLY A 104 -7.41 11.58 -3.45
CA GLY A 104 -8.68 11.30 -2.77
C GLY A 104 -9.78 10.63 -3.59
N ASP A 105 -9.53 10.25 -4.84
CA ASP A 105 -10.49 9.50 -5.65
C ASP A 105 -9.81 8.31 -6.36
N LEU A 106 -10.26 7.11 -6.00
CA LEU A 106 -9.81 5.83 -6.55
C LEU A 106 -10.75 5.32 -7.65
N GLY A 107 -11.90 5.97 -7.90
CA GLY A 107 -12.93 5.47 -8.83
C GLY A 107 -13.45 4.06 -8.52
N LEU A 108 -13.05 3.47 -7.38
CA LEU A 108 -13.48 2.17 -6.90
C LEU A 108 -14.82 2.40 -6.19
N LYS A 109 -15.93 2.15 -6.89
CA LYS A 109 -17.20 1.94 -6.19
C LYS A 109 -17.05 0.66 -5.36
N THR A 110 -16.96 0.82 -4.04
CA THR A 110 -17.19 -0.24 -3.05
C THR A 110 -18.60 -0.79 -3.19
#